data_AF-A0A2I0P755-F1
#
_entry.id   AF-A0A2I0P755-F1
#
_cell.length_a   1.000
_cell.length_b   1.000
_cell.length_c   1.000
_cell.angle_alpha   90.00
_cell.angle_beta   90.00
_cell.angle_gamma   90.00
#
_symmetry.space_group_name_H-M   'P 1'
#
loop_
_entity.id
_entity.type
_entity.pdbx_description
1 polymer ?
#
loop_
_entity_poly.entity_id
_entity_poly.type
_entity_poly.pdbx_seq_one_letter_code
_entity_poly.pdbx_strand_id
1 'polypeptide(L)'
;NAGDGYEARYNICGPNWAGISPHNFDMHGKPNQDGSGTIAGDTIKIHHNTFLGTASDMPTCIAIRGVPRDGAYIDHNWFYFTRDAPVWQTRGRGNVSVTDNLIGADGQFSASGPIRYY
;
A
#
# COMPACT_ATOMS: atom_id res chain seq x y z
N ASN A 1 14.87 -0.74 0.34
CA ASN A 1 16.17 -0.68 1.04
C ASN A 1 16.31 0.66 1.76
N ALA A 2 17.28 0.83 2.67
CA ALA A 2 17.62 2.17 3.13
C ALA A 2 18.15 3.01 1.94
N GLY A 3 17.64 4.22 1.77
CA GLY A 3 17.92 5.10 0.63
C GLY A 3 16.89 5.02 -0.51
N ASP A 4 16.02 4.00 -0.52
CA ASP A 4 15.02 3.84 -1.58
C ASP A 4 13.74 4.58 -1.24
N GLY A 5 13.09 5.14 -2.26
CA GLY A 5 11.79 5.77 -2.12
C GLY A 5 11.14 5.98 -3.48
N TYR A 6 9.84 6.26 -3.49
CA TYR A 6 9.12 6.65 -4.70
C TYR A 6 7.88 7.48 -4.38
N GLU A 7 7.43 8.22 -5.40
CA GLU A 7 6.13 8.87 -5.42
C GLU A 7 5.33 8.31 -6.61
N ALA A 8 4.16 7.74 -6.31
CA ALA A 8 3.20 7.28 -7.30
C ALA A 8 1.93 8.11 -7.18
N ARG A 9 1.62 8.90 -8.22
CA ARG A 9 0.43 9.77 -8.23
C ARG A 9 -0.24 9.92 -9.58
N TYR A 10 -1.55 10.16 -9.56
CA TYR A 10 -2.39 10.37 -10.74
C TYR A 10 -2.41 9.18 -11.73
N ASN A 11 -2.22 7.96 -11.25
CA ASN A 11 -2.31 6.75 -12.05
C ASN A 11 -3.74 6.17 -12.03
N ILE A 12 -4.10 5.47 -13.11
CA ILE A 12 -5.26 4.58 -13.16
C ILE A 12 -4.73 3.14 -13.20
N CYS A 13 -4.84 2.44 -12.08
CA CYS A 13 -4.53 1.03 -11.97
C CYS A 13 -5.74 0.22 -12.46
N GLY A 14 -5.69 -0.19 -13.74
CA GLY A 14 -6.79 -0.85 -14.42
C GLY A 14 -7.21 -2.22 -13.82
N PRO A 15 -8.39 -2.74 -14.24
CA PRO A 15 -9.01 -3.90 -13.61
C PRO A 15 -8.38 -5.26 -14.00
N ASN A 16 -7.44 -5.28 -14.95
CA ASN A 16 -6.86 -6.51 -15.52
C ASN A 16 -5.56 -6.93 -14.84
N TRP A 17 -5.54 -6.90 -13.51
CA TRP A 17 -4.53 -7.56 -12.69
C TRP A 17 -4.72 -9.09 -12.73
N ALA A 18 -3.68 -9.80 -13.20
CA ALA A 18 -3.63 -11.26 -13.24
C ALA A 18 -2.54 -11.79 -12.32
N GLY A 19 -2.85 -12.82 -11.54
CA GLY A 19 -1.84 -13.58 -10.78
C GLY A 19 -2.16 -13.78 -9.30
N ILE A 20 -1.27 -14.53 -8.65
CA ILE A 20 -1.30 -14.83 -7.21
C ILE A 20 -0.33 -13.85 -6.56
N SER A 21 -0.80 -12.97 -5.67
CA SER A 21 -0.04 -11.85 -5.07
C SER A 21 0.25 -10.59 -5.93
N PRO A 22 -0.66 -10.11 -6.81
CA PRO A 22 -0.43 -8.85 -7.51
C PRO A 22 -0.66 -7.66 -6.56
N HIS A 23 0.35 -6.81 -6.40
CA HIS A 23 0.22 -5.46 -5.83
C HIS A 23 0.48 -4.46 -6.94
N ASN A 24 -0.33 -3.41 -7.04
CA ASN A 24 -0.08 -2.33 -8.01
C ASN A 24 1.18 -1.55 -7.63
N PHE A 25 1.34 -1.31 -6.33
CA PHE A 25 2.53 -0.69 -5.76
C PHE A 25 3.04 -1.54 -4.60
N ASP A 26 4.34 -1.82 -4.60
CA ASP A 26 4.98 -2.65 -3.59
C ASP A 26 6.31 -2.03 -3.20
N MET A 27 6.50 -1.78 -1.90
CA MET A 27 7.82 -1.50 -1.35
C MET A 27 8.34 -2.75 -0.66
N HIS A 28 9.28 -3.42 -1.33
CA HIS A 28 9.97 -4.56 -0.76
C HIS A 28 10.90 -4.11 0.37
N GLY A 29 10.94 -4.93 1.42
CA GLY A 29 11.84 -4.71 2.53
C GLY A 29 13.15 -5.47 2.41
N LYS A 30 14.18 -4.90 3.04
CA LYS A 30 15.48 -5.54 3.26
C LYS A 30 15.64 -5.85 4.75
N PRO A 31 15.84 -7.12 5.15
CA PRO A 31 16.16 -7.46 6.52
C PRO A 31 17.42 -6.74 7.00
N ASN A 32 17.41 -6.28 8.25
CA ASN A 32 18.59 -5.73 8.89
C ASN A 32 19.63 -6.83 9.12
N GLN A 33 20.91 -6.50 9.00
CA GLN A 33 21.99 -7.46 9.17
C GLN A 33 22.05 -8.04 10.60
N ASP A 34 21.59 -7.28 11.59
CA ASP A 34 21.52 -7.68 12.99
C ASP A 34 20.22 -8.44 13.35
N GLY A 35 19.32 -8.66 12.38
CA GLY A 35 18.05 -9.34 12.58
C GLY A 35 16.97 -8.52 13.29
N SER A 36 17.20 -7.24 13.57
CA SER A 36 16.27 -6.38 14.33
C SER A 36 14.96 -6.06 13.61
N GLY A 37 14.84 -6.37 12.33
CA GLY A 37 13.64 -6.10 11.55
C GLY A 37 13.90 -6.04 10.05
N THR A 38 12.97 -5.43 9.33
CA THR A 38 13.03 -5.26 7.87
C THR A 38 12.75 -3.80 7.51
N ILE A 39 13.68 -3.15 6.79
CA ILE A 39 13.54 -1.76 6.31
C ILE A 39 12.85 -1.75 4.95
N ALA A 40 11.73 -1.04 4.85
CA ALA A 40 10.94 -0.89 3.63
C ALA A 40 11.05 0.52 3.04
N GLY A 41 12.26 0.92 2.66
CA GLY A 41 12.49 2.25 2.07
C GLY A 41 12.65 3.37 3.11
N ASP A 42 12.77 4.58 2.61
CA ASP A 42 12.86 5.82 3.36
C ASP A 42 11.49 6.50 3.37
N THR A 43 11.19 7.17 2.26
CA THR A 43 9.95 7.88 2.01
C THR A 43 9.22 7.26 0.82
N ILE A 44 7.98 6.84 1.04
CA ILE A 44 7.06 6.35 0.03
C ILE A 44 5.83 7.25 0.02
N LYS A 45 5.42 7.71 -1.15
CA LYS A 45 4.20 8.51 -1.33
C LYS A 45 3.33 7.87 -2.39
N ILE A 46 2.10 7.52 -2.03
CA ILE A 46 1.14 6.92 -2.96
C ILE A 46 -0.16 7.69 -2.81
N HIS A 47 -0.43 8.62 -3.72
CA HIS A 47 -1.59 9.49 -3.57
C HIS A 47 -2.26 9.86 -4.88
N HIS A 48 -3.55 10.19 -4.82
CA HIS A 48 -4.30 10.61 -6.01
C HIS A 48 -4.33 9.56 -7.14
N ASN A 49 -4.24 8.27 -6.80
CA ASN A 49 -4.39 7.17 -7.76
C ASN A 49 -5.80 6.58 -7.70
N THR A 50 -6.24 5.98 -8.80
CA THR A 50 -7.50 5.19 -8.86
C THR A 50 -7.17 3.73 -9.07
N PHE A 51 -7.62 2.85 -8.16
CA PHE A 51 -7.42 1.41 -8.22
C PHE A 51 -8.75 0.72 -8.55
N LEU A 52 -8.84 0.17 -9.76
CA LEU A 52 -10.07 -0.40 -10.33
C LEU A 52 -10.15 -1.93 -10.20
N GLY A 53 -9.11 -2.58 -9.66
CA GLY A 53 -9.06 -4.03 -9.56
C GLY A 53 -10.11 -4.60 -8.60
N THR A 54 -10.80 -5.68 -9.01
CA THR A 54 -11.79 -6.41 -8.19
C THR A 54 -11.54 -7.92 -8.00
N ALA A 55 -10.33 -8.42 -8.28
CA ALA A 55 -9.98 -9.84 -8.25
C ALA A 55 -10.24 -10.55 -6.91
N SER A 56 -10.67 -11.81 -7.00
CA SER A 56 -10.99 -12.70 -5.89
C SER A 56 -9.78 -13.35 -5.22
N ASP A 57 -8.59 -13.36 -5.81
CA ASP A 57 -7.55 -14.28 -5.32
C ASP A 57 -6.52 -13.60 -4.39
N MET A 58 -6.36 -12.28 -4.48
CA MET A 58 -5.67 -11.48 -3.45
C MET A 58 -5.89 -9.99 -3.73
N PRO A 59 -6.50 -9.20 -2.82
CA PRO A 59 -7.05 -7.93 -3.27
C PRO A 59 -6.26 -6.67 -2.86
N THR A 60 -5.01 -6.84 -2.45
CA THR A 60 -4.21 -5.73 -1.91
C THR A 60 -3.62 -4.88 -3.02
N CYS A 61 -4.10 -3.65 -3.13
CA CYS A 61 -3.55 -2.67 -4.06
C CYS A 61 -2.10 -2.29 -3.72
N ILE A 62 -1.79 -2.12 -2.42
CA ILE A 62 -0.50 -1.59 -1.95
C ILE A 62 0.10 -2.48 -0.86
N ALA A 63 1.35 -2.89 -1.04
CA ALA A 63 2.12 -3.60 -0.01
C ALA A 63 3.35 -2.80 0.45
N ILE A 64 3.50 -2.64 1.77
CA ILE A 64 4.70 -2.11 2.42
C ILE A 64 5.32 -3.24 3.24
N ARG A 65 6.42 -3.83 2.78
CA ARG A 65 6.98 -5.09 3.34
C ARG A 65 8.11 -4.84 4.33
N GLY A 66 7.83 -4.10 5.39
CA GLY A 66 8.74 -3.77 6.48
C GLY A 66 8.33 -2.44 7.10
N VAL A 67 9.24 -1.79 7.82
CA VAL A 67 9.03 -0.43 8.38
C VAL A 67 9.80 0.58 7.52
N PRO A 68 9.13 1.54 6.86
CA PRO A 68 9.81 2.67 6.21
C PRO A 68 10.56 3.50 7.23
N ARG A 69 11.75 4.01 6.89
CA ARG A 69 12.55 4.79 7.85
C ARG A 69 11.92 6.14 8.17
N ASP A 70 11.44 6.85 7.14
CA ASP A 70 10.83 8.16 7.30
C ASP A 70 9.30 8.04 7.28
N GLY A 71 8.74 7.29 6.33
CA GLY A 71 7.31 7.04 6.26
C GLY A 71 6.80 6.57 4.91
N ALA A 72 5.72 5.80 4.91
CA ALA A 72 4.85 5.61 3.77
C ALA A 72 3.55 6.40 3.98
N TYR A 73 3.25 7.31 3.05
CA TYR A 73 2.08 8.19 3.08
C TYR A 73 1.15 7.78 1.94
N ILE A 74 -0.03 7.30 2.29
CA ILE A 74 -0.99 6.70 1.36
C ILE A 74 -2.33 7.44 1.51
N ASP A 75 -2.55 8.42 0.65
CA ASP A 75 -3.65 9.38 0.82
C ASP A 75 -4.32 9.82 -0.47
N HIS A 76 -5.57 10.30 -0.41
CA HIS A 76 -6.31 10.80 -1.57
C HIS A 76 -6.42 9.82 -2.74
N ASN A 77 -6.30 8.51 -2.48
CA ASN A 77 -6.53 7.48 -3.49
C ASN A 77 -7.99 7.03 -3.50
N TRP A 78 -8.43 6.46 -4.60
CA TRP A 78 -9.70 5.77 -4.68
C TRP A 78 -9.49 4.28 -4.93
N PHE A 79 -9.89 3.44 -3.97
CA PHE A 79 -9.86 1.99 -4.07
C PHE A 79 -11.27 1.46 -4.34
N TYR A 80 -11.54 0.92 -5.53
CA TYR A 80 -12.87 0.38 -5.88
C TYR A 80 -13.24 -0.87 -5.07
N PHE A 81 -12.24 -1.64 -4.66
CA PHE A 81 -12.42 -2.92 -3.99
C PHE A 81 -12.61 -2.77 -2.47
N THR A 82 -13.49 -3.58 -1.88
CA THR A 82 -13.87 -3.47 -0.45
C THR A 82 -13.76 -4.75 0.37
N ARG A 83 -13.42 -5.90 -0.22
CA ARG A 83 -13.47 -7.19 0.52
C ARG A 83 -12.33 -7.37 1.55
N ASP A 84 -11.30 -6.54 1.52
CA ASP A 84 -10.19 -6.48 2.49
C ASP A 84 -9.56 -5.09 2.47
N ALA A 85 -8.61 -4.82 3.39
CA ALA A 85 -7.85 -3.59 3.41
C ALA A 85 -7.02 -3.42 2.12
N PRO A 86 -7.08 -2.26 1.44
CA PRO A 86 -6.33 -2.01 0.20
C PRO A 86 -4.83 -1.86 0.43
N VAL A 87 -4.43 -1.53 1.67
CA VAL A 87 -3.04 -1.37 2.09
C VAL A 87 -2.68 -2.46 3.08
N TRP A 88 -1.60 -3.20 2.81
CA TRP A 88 -1.01 -4.13 3.76
C TRP A 88 0.38 -3.68 4.19
N GLN A 89 0.67 -3.83 5.47
CA GLN A 89 2.04 -3.79 5.98
C GLN A 89 2.42 -5.17 6.50
N THR A 90 3.56 -5.69 6.06
CA THR A 90 4.06 -7.01 6.48
C THR A 90 5.48 -6.92 7.01
N ARG A 91 5.93 -7.89 7.81
CA ARG A 91 7.33 -7.94 8.33
C ARG A 91 7.71 -6.72 9.16
N GLY A 92 6.74 -6.12 9.84
CA GLY A 92 6.91 -4.93 10.66
C GLY A 92 5.60 -4.18 10.85
N ARG A 93 5.58 -3.26 11.81
CA ARG A 93 4.44 -2.36 12.05
C ARG A 93 4.97 -1.01 12.48
N GLY A 94 4.67 0.03 11.70
CA GLY A 94 5.11 1.39 11.98
C GLY A 94 5.37 2.21 10.72
N ASN A 95 5.40 3.53 10.86
CA ASN A 95 5.74 4.47 9.79
C ASN A 95 4.93 4.28 8.49
N VAL A 96 3.66 3.88 8.60
CA VAL A 96 2.71 3.83 7.48
C VAL A 96 1.47 4.62 7.90
N SER A 97 1.14 5.65 7.13
CA SER A 97 -0.07 6.47 7.25
C SER A 97 -0.99 6.18 6.08
N VAL A 98 -2.24 5.84 6.38
CA VAL A 98 -3.30 5.64 5.37
C VAL A 98 -4.44 6.56 5.75
N THR A 99 -4.63 7.67 5.02
CA THR A 99 -5.59 8.72 5.39
C THR A 99 -6.30 9.28 4.17
N ASP A 100 -7.49 9.83 4.36
CA ASP A 100 -8.21 10.59 3.32
C ASP A 100 -8.38 9.86 1.97
N ASN A 101 -8.69 8.55 2.01
CA ASN A 101 -8.91 7.75 0.81
C ASN A 101 -10.40 7.49 0.58
N LEU A 102 -10.79 7.25 -0.67
CA LEU A 102 -12.13 6.75 -1.02
C LEU A 102 -12.09 5.23 -1.15
N ILE A 103 -13.07 4.54 -0.56
CA ILE A 103 -13.17 3.09 -0.51
C ILE A 103 -14.50 2.64 -1.12
N GLY A 104 -14.46 1.63 -1.97
CA GLY A 104 -15.63 1.10 -2.66
C GLY A 104 -15.99 1.83 -3.94
N ALA A 105 -16.81 1.18 -4.75
CA ALA A 105 -17.26 1.71 -6.04
C ALA A 105 -18.13 2.98 -5.91
N ASP A 106 -18.73 3.20 -4.73
CA ASP A 106 -19.47 4.40 -4.36
C ASP A 106 -18.58 5.50 -3.76
N GLY A 107 -17.29 5.22 -3.55
CA GLY A 107 -16.31 6.20 -3.10
C GLY A 107 -16.54 6.67 -1.67
N GLN A 108 -16.83 5.77 -0.73
CA GLN A 108 -17.00 6.12 0.67
C GLN A 108 -15.70 6.71 1.23
N PHE A 109 -15.78 7.91 1.80
CA PHE A 109 -14.62 8.57 2.39
C PHE A 109 -14.15 7.85 3.66
N SER A 110 -12.87 7.55 3.70
CA SER A 110 -12.16 6.96 4.84
C SER A 110 -11.07 7.92 5.29
N ALA A 111 -11.31 8.61 6.42
CA ALA A 111 -10.34 9.53 7.02
C ALA A 111 -9.05 8.80 7.49
N SER A 112 -9.16 7.51 7.82
CA SER A 112 -8.03 6.69 8.27
C SER A 112 -8.23 5.22 7.91
N GLY A 113 -7.19 4.57 7.40
CA GLY A 113 -7.22 3.17 6.98
C GLY A 113 -8.17 2.93 5.78
N PRO A 114 -8.56 1.67 5.54
CA PRO A 114 -8.15 0.47 6.27
C PRO A 114 -6.74 0.01 5.90
N ILE A 115 -6.01 -0.49 6.90
CA ILE A 115 -4.70 -1.15 6.75
C ILE A 115 -4.71 -2.49 7.46
N ARG A 116 -4.10 -3.51 6.86
CA ARG A 116 -3.94 -4.83 7.47
C ARG A 116 -2.48 -5.14 7.75
N TYR A 117 -2.23 -5.79 8.88
CA TYR A 117 -0.90 -6.18 9.33
C TYR A 117 -0.72 -7.70 9.28
N TYR A 118 0.44 -8.16 8.84
CA TYR A 118 0.85 -9.57 8.82
C TYR A 118 2.27 -9.78 9.33
#